data_AF-A0A820PQG7-F1
#
_entry.id   AF-A0A820PQG7-F1
#
_cell.length_a   1.000
_cell.length_b   1.000
_cell.length_c   1.000
_cell.angle_alpha   90.00
_cell.angle_beta   90.00
_cell.angle_gamma   90.00
#
_symmetry.space_group_name_H-M   'P 1'
#
loop_
_entity.id
_entity.type
_entity.pdbx_description
1 polymer ?
#
loop_
_entity_poly.entity_id
_entity_poly.type
_entity_poly.pdbx_seq_one_letter_code
_entity_poly.pdbx_strand_id
1 'polypeptide(L)'
;MKSYSPVFFLMNFKDYWYGIGKSIDAITGDTVTFECQLNKPNIKVKWLKDNKPLTSNDRIQPSVDTDNAHIHLLTLKTIDLKDAGTYTCAIDPPQGKKCTAP
;
A
#
# COMPACT_ATOMS: atom_id res chain seq x y z
N MET A 1 -22.24 -18.92 -14.57
CA MET A 1 -22.04 -17.46 -14.50
C MET A 1 -21.14 -17.20 -13.30
N LYS A 2 -19.87 -16.82 -13.50
CA LYS A 2 -18.96 -16.58 -12.39
C LYS A 2 -19.33 -15.23 -11.77
N SER A 3 -19.98 -15.26 -10.60
CA SER A 3 -20.31 -14.05 -9.83
C SER A 3 -19.01 -13.49 -9.27
N TYR A 4 -18.47 -12.51 -9.97
CA TYR A 4 -17.26 -11.82 -9.58
C TYR A 4 -17.68 -10.52 -8.89
N SER A 5 -17.49 -10.46 -7.57
CA SER A 5 -17.80 -9.27 -6.79
C SER A 5 -16.63 -8.28 -6.89
N PRO A 6 -16.88 -6.99 -7.19
CA PRO A 6 -15.84 -5.98 -7.18
C PRO A 6 -15.36 -5.76 -5.74
N VAL A 7 -14.06 -5.81 -5.54
CA VAL A 7 -13.36 -5.57 -4.29
C VAL A 7 -12.69 -4.21 -4.41
N PHE A 8 -13.17 -3.25 -3.62
CA PHE A 8 -12.65 -1.90 -3.62
C PHE A 8 -11.47 -1.77 -2.66
N PHE A 9 -10.35 -1.29 -3.18
CA PHE A 9 -9.17 -1.00 -2.40
C PHE A 9 -8.96 0.50 -2.34
N LEU A 10 -8.88 1.03 -1.13
CA LEU A 10 -8.53 2.43 -0.91
C LEU A 10 -7.07 2.50 -0.48
N MET A 11 -6.20 3.02 -1.33
CA MET A 11 -4.84 3.32 -0.95
C MET A 11 -4.79 4.71 -0.32
N ASN A 12 -4.68 4.73 1.00
CA ASN A 12 -4.32 5.92 1.73
C ASN A 12 -2.81 5.97 1.87
N PHE A 13 -2.29 7.18 1.88
CA PHE A 13 -0.91 7.41 2.23
C PHE A 13 -0.94 8.16 3.59
N LYS A 14 0.08 7.98 4.45
CA LYS A 14 0.26 8.77 5.68
C LYS A 14 1.69 9.33 5.70
N ASP A 15 1.81 10.66 5.63
CA ASP A 15 3.05 11.48 5.60
C ASP A 15 4.06 11.35 4.40
N TYR A 16 4.47 12.48 3.79
CA TYR A 16 5.58 12.63 2.81
C TYR A 16 5.42 12.09 1.36
N TRP A 17 4.24 12.23 0.74
CA TRP A 17 3.94 11.72 -0.62
C TRP A 17 3.43 12.83 -1.55
N TYR A 18 3.73 12.70 -2.83
CA TYR A 18 3.14 13.51 -3.92
C TYR A 18 1.85 12.87 -4.49
N GLY A 19 1.42 11.74 -3.94
CA GLY A 19 0.35 10.91 -4.50
C GLY A 19 -1.05 11.23 -3.96
N ILE A 20 -1.97 11.54 -4.87
CA ILE A 20 -3.42 11.52 -4.61
C ILE A 20 -3.79 10.06 -4.30
N GLY A 21 -4.54 9.81 -3.21
CA GLY A 21 -5.00 8.48 -2.84
C GLY A 21 -5.59 7.73 -4.05
N LYS A 22 -5.11 6.51 -4.30
CA LYS A 22 -5.53 5.71 -5.46
C LYS A 22 -6.60 4.71 -5.02
N SER A 23 -7.75 4.75 -5.67
CA SER A 23 -8.72 3.65 -5.61
C SER A 23 -8.36 2.62 -6.68
N ILE A 24 -8.27 1.35 -6.29
CA ILE A 24 -8.06 0.25 -7.23
C ILE A 24 -9.27 -0.68 -7.13
N ASP A 25 -9.90 -0.94 -8.26
CA ASP A 25 -11.00 -1.89 -8.38
C ASP A 25 -10.42 -3.23 -8.85
N ALA A 26 -10.68 -4.30 -8.10
CA ALA A 26 -10.22 -5.64 -8.49
C ALA A 26 -11.32 -6.68 -8.29
N ILE A 27 -11.17 -7.81 -8.96
CA ILE A 27 -12.12 -8.90 -8.86
C ILE A 27 -11.56 -10.00 -7.94
N THR A 28 -12.44 -10.71 -7.25
CA THR A 28 -12.05 -11.88 -6.46
C THR A 28 -11.28 -12.90 -7.31
N GLY A 29 -10.06 -13.23 -6.90
CA GLY A 29 -9.14 -14.11 -7.60
C GLY A 29 -8.04 -13.38 -8.38
N ASP A 30 -8.18 -12.08 -8.62
CA ASP A 30 -7.19 -11.29 -9.34
C ASP A 30 -5.94 -11.02 -8.49
N THR A 31 -4.94 -10.41 -9.12
CA THR A 31 -3.74 -9.90 -8.47
C THR A 31 -3.70 -8.39 -8.60
N VAL A 32 -3.51 -7.69 -7.49
CA VAL A 32 -3.41 -6.23 -7.43
C VAL A 32 -2.02 -5.84 -6.96
N THR A 33 -1.43 -4.84 -7.59
CA THR A 33 -0.17 -4.26 -7.15
C THR A 33 -0.40 -2.80 -6.78
N PHE A 34 -0.12 -2.47 -5.52
CA PHE A 34 -0.10 -1.11 -5.03
C PHE A 34 1.29 -0.52 -5.19
N GLU A 35 1.36 0.72 -5.66
CA GLU A 35 2.60 1.47 -5.77
C GLU A 35 2.56 2.68 -4.85
N CYS A 36 3.59 2.83 -4.02
CA CYS A 36 3.77 3.93 -3.11
C CYS A 36 5.14 4.57 -3.34
N GLN A 37 5.14 5.77 -3.90
CA GLN A 37 6.34 6.58 -4.04
C GLN A 37 6.50 7.54 -2.85
N LEU A 38 7.67 7.47 -2.22
CA LEU A 38 8.10 8.35 -1.14
C LEU A 38 8.89 9.53 -1.67
N ASN A 39 8.88 10.63 -0.90
CA ASN A 39 9.75 11.78 -1.19
C ASN A 39 11.22 11.55 -0.77
N LYS A 40 11.53 10.50 0.01
CA LYS A 40 12.89 10.19 0.46
C LYS A 40 13.25 8.73 0.18
N PRO A 41 14.45 8.45 -0.37
CA PRO A 41 14.96 7.09 -0.53
C PRO A 41 15.40 6.51 0.81
N ASN A 42 15.50 5.18 0.90
CA ASN A 42 15.99 4.43 2.07
C ASN A 42 15.12 4.57 3.34
N ILE A 43 13.85 4.93 3.19
CA ILE A 43 12.89 4.93 4.29
C ILE A 43 12.22 3.57 4.32
N LYS A 44 12.18 2.94 5.49
CA LYS A 44 11.36 1.74 5.68
C LYS A 44 9.91 2.17 5.80
N VAL A 45 9.03 1.52 5.05
CA VAL A 45 7.58 1.68 5.17
C VAL A 45 6.97 0.40 5.72
N LYS A 46 5.88 0.58 6.45
CA LYS A 46 4.97 -0.47 6.86
C LYS A 46 3.65 -0.27 6.14
N TRP A 47 3.10 -1.37 5.66
CA TRP A 47 1.76 -1.41 5.14
C TRP A 47 0.78 -1.67 6.28
N LEU A 48 -0.33 -0.96 6.29
CA LEU A 48 -1.44 -1.19 7.22
C LEU A 48 -2.69 -1.49 6.41
N LYS A 49 -3.53 -2.42 6.87
CA LYS A 49 -4.88 -2.65 6.37
C LYS A 49 -5.87 -2.23 7.44
N ASP A 50 -6.77 -1.32 7.12
CA ASP A 50 -7.79 -0.80 8.04
C ASP A 50 -7.18 -0.27 9.36
N ASN A 51 -6.09 0.50 9.24
CA ASN A 51 -5.27 1.01 10.35
C ASN A 51 -4.59 -0.06 11.22
N LYS A 52 -4.57 -1.34 10.81
CA LYS A 52 -3.84 -2.41 11.49
C LYS A 52 -2.63 -2.82 10.67
N PRO A 53 -1.49 -3.20 11.29
CA PRO A 53 -0.32 -3.65 10.55
C PRO A 53 -0.70 -4.81 9.63
N LEU A 54 -0.41 -4.65 8.35
CA LEU A 54 -0.68 -5.68 7.37
C LEU A 54 0.32 -6.81 7.56
N THR A 55 -0.19 -8.04 7.64
CA THR A 55 0.64 -9.24 7.71
C THR A 55 1.00 -9.67 6.30
N SER A 56 2.29 -9.60 5.96
CA SER A 56 2.80 -10.22 4.74
C SER A 56 2.62 -11.74 4.81
N ASN A 57 2.21 -12.34 3.70
CA ASN A 57 2.00 -13.78 3.57
C ASN A 57 2.23 -14.18 2.10
N ASP A 58 2.02 -15.45 1.74
CA ASP A 58 2.22 -15.92 0.35
C ASP A 58 1.38 -15.14 -0.69
N ARG A 59 0.22 -14.63 -0.26
CA ARG A 59 -0.65 -13.79 -1.09
C ARG A 59 -0.22 -12.33 -1.07
N ILE A 60 0.19 -11.81 0.07
CA ILE A 60 0.50 -10.40 0.27
C ILE A 60 2.01 -10.21 0.38
N GLN A 61 2.61 -9.77 -0.71
CA GLN A 61 4.05 -9.62 -0.87
C GLN A 61 4.42 -8.13 -1.00
N PRO A 62 4.84 -7.48 0.10
CA PRO A 62 5.47 -6.17 0.03
C PRO A 62 6.86 -6.30 -0.60
N SER A 63 7.16 -5.46 -1.57
CA SER A 63 8.46 -5.33 -2.22
C SER A 63 8.85 -3.85 -2.32
N VAL A 64 10.12 -3.61 -2.62
CA VAL A 64 10.66 -2.28 -2.89
C VAL A 64 11.31 -2.36 -4.25
N ASP A 65 11.14 -1.32 -5.06
CA ASP A 65 11.79 -1.25 -6.36
C ASP A 65 13.31 -1.24 -6.16
N THR A 66 14.00 -2.12 -6.90
CA THR A 66 15.44 -2.32 -6.77
C THR A 66 16.24 -1.11 -7.23
N ASP A 67 15.73 -0.42 -8.25
CA ASP A 67 16.36 0.75 -8.86
C ASP A 67 15.96 2.03 -8.11
N ASN A 68 14.76 2.04 -7.54
CA ASN A 68 14.17 3.18 -6.84
C ASN A 68 13.79 2.82 -5.41
N ALA A 69 14.73 2.98 -4.47
CA ALA A 69 14.50 2.80 -3.03
C ALA A 69 13.49 3.78 -2.39
N HIS A 70 12.81 4.58 -3.22
CA HIS A 70 11.69 5.43 -2.84
C HIS A 70 10.33 4.85 -3.30
N ILE A 71 10.31 3.87 -4.20
CA ILE A 71 9.09 3.20 -4.67
C ILE A 71 8.92 1.89 -3.90
N HIS A 72 7.82 1.80 -3.17
CA HIS A 72 7.40 0.60 -2.47
C HIS A 72 6.21 0.00 -3.19
N LEU A 73 6.29 -1.30 -3.46
CA LEU A 73 5.27 -2.06 -4.13
C LEU A 73 4.61 -3.01 -3.13
N LEU A 74 3.32 -3.24 -3.26
CA LEU A 74 2.61 -4.25 -2.47
C LEU A 74 1.72 -5.06 -3.39
N THR A 75 2.11 -6.30 -3.62
CA THR A 75 1.40 -7.23 -4.50
C THR A 75 0.50 -8.13 -3.68
N LEU A 76 -0.80 -8.12 -3.95
CA LEU A 76 -1.81 -9.00 -3.36
C LEU A 76 -2.28 -9.98 -4.43
N LYS A 77 -1.97 -11.26 -4.25
CA LYS A 77 -2.39 -12.36 -5.11
C LYS A 77 -3.67 -12.99 -4.58
N THR A 78 -4.57 -13.38 -5.48
CA THR A 78 -5.82 -14.06 -5.12
C THR A 78 -6.68 -13.19 -4.18
N ILE A 79 -7.09 -12.02 -4.70
CA ILE A 79 -7.98 -11.10 -3.99
C ILE A 79 -9.24 -11.82 -3.51
N ASP A 80 -9.67 -11.54 -2.29
CA ASP A 80 -10.92 -12.04 -1.73
C ASP A 80 -11.80 -10.86 -1.28
N LEU A 81 -13.10 -11.09 -1.10
CA LEU A 81 -14.04 -10.08 -0.60
C LEU A 81 -13.63 -9.55 0.78
N LYS A 82 -13.01 -10.41 1.60
CA LYS A 82 -12.43 -10.04 2.89
C LYS A 82 -11.17 -9.17 2.79
N ASP A 83 -10.58 -9.05 1.60
CA ASP A 83 -9.42 -8.21 1.35
C ASP A 83 -9.76 -6.77 0.99
N ALA A 84 -11.03 -6.49 0.67
CA ALA A 84 -11.56 -5.13 0.59
C ALA A 84 -11.23 -4.37 1.88
N GLY A 85 -10.77 -3.14 1.71
CA GLY A 85 -10.39 -2.30 2.84
C GLY A 85 -9.47 -1.17 2.45
N THR A 86 -9.00 -0.46 3.47
CA THR A 86 -8.11 0.67 3.30
C THR A 86 -6.67 0.28 3.58
N TYR A 87 -5.84 0.28 2.53
CA TYR A 87 -4.42 -0.01 2.62
C TYR A 87 -3.68 1.31 2.81
N THR A 88 -2.96 1.44 3.92
CA THR A 88 -2.19 2.63 4.26
C THR A 88 -0.71 2.32 4.22
N CYS A 89 0.02 3.03 3.37
CA CYS A 89 1.49 3.04 3.44
C CYS A 89 1.92 4.11 4.44
N ALA A 90 2.60 3.70 5.51
CA ALA A 90 3.14 4.59 6.53
C ALA A 90 4.63 4.32 6.75
N ILE A 91 5.39 5.36 7.04
CA ILE A 91 6.82 5.24 7.35
C ILE A 91 7.06 4.63 8.75
N ASP A 92 8.09 3.80 8.89
CA ASP A 92 8.48 3.16 10.16
C ASP A 92 10.01 3.25 10.39
N PRO A 93 10.50 3.92 11.45
CA PRO A 93 9.75 4.65 12.47
C PRO A 93 9.06 5.90 11.91
N PRO A 94 7.98 6.39 12.55
CA PRO A 94 7.35 7.65 12.19
C PRO A 94 8.36 8.78 12.38
N GLN A 95 9.00 9.21 11.30
CA GLN A 95 9.77 10.44 11.30
C GLN A 95 8.73 11.55 11.36
N GLY A 96 8.36 11.93 12.58
CA GLY A 96 7.45 13.04 12.84
C GLY A 96 7.85 14.20 11.96
N LYS A 97 6.86 14.77 11.26
CA LYS A 97 7.03 15.92 10.35
C LYS A 97 8.16 16.80 10.87
N LYS A 98 9.31 16.79 10.20
CA LYS A 98 10.30 17.85 10.40
C LYS A 98 9.66 19.12 9.86
N CYS A 99 8.96 19.83 10.73
CA CYS A 99 8.72 21.25 10.56
C CYS A 99 10.11 21.91 10.64
N THR A 100 10.77 22.02 9.49
CA THR A 100 11.92 22.93 9.39
C THR A 100 11.33 24.33 9.35
N ALA A 101 11.19 24.94 10.53
CA ALA A 101 10.97 26.37 10.64
C ALA A 101 12.25 27.10 10.14
N PRO A 102 12.12 28.27 9.51
CA PRO A 102 13.21 29.00 8.84
C PRO A 102 14.32 29.46 9.78
#